data_AF-A0A9F2RFD3-F1
#
_entry.id   AF-A0A9F2RFD3-F1
#
_cell.length_a   1.000
_cell.length_b   1.000
_cell.length_c   1.000
_cell.angle_alpha   90.00
_cell.angle_beta   90.00
_cell.angle_gamma   90.00
#
_symmetry.space_group_name_H-M   'P 1'
#
loop_
_entity.id
_entity.type
_entity.pdbx_description
1 polymer ?
#
loop_
_entity_poly.entity_id
_entity_poly.type
_entity_poly.pdbx_seq_one_letter_code
_entity_poly.pdbx_strand_id
1 'polypeptide(L)'
;TFCRAQKRRGHLASIHDEAESRQLAKYVSRHLRYRNVWIGLRAEKQGRVWRWTDVSTTNYATWEHGEPNNVLHNEDCAELWSRSGYLYWNDNNCNSLTAFLCQYPLQP
;
A
#
# COMPACT_ATOMS: atom_id res chain seq x y z
N THR A 1 3.93 -7.88 -11.99
CA THR A 1 4.66 -6.89 -11.16
C THR A 1 6.01 -7.46 -10.78
N PHE A 2 6.96 -6.60 -10.37
CA PHE A 2 8.28 -7.04 -9.90
C PHE A 2 8.19 -8.13 -8.82
N CYS A 3 7.32 -7.96 -7.82
CA CYS A 3 7.11 -8.96 -6.76
C CYS A 3 6.77 -10.36 -7.31
N ARG A 4 5.85 -10.45 -8.30
CA ARG A 4 5.48 -11.73 -8.93
C ARG A 4 6.64 -12.38 -9.68
N ALA A 5 7.54 -11.59 -10.25
CA ALA A 5 8.71 -12.10 -10.97
C ALA A 5 9.79 -12.64 -10.03
N GLN A 6 9.90 -12.11 -8.81
CA GLN A 6 10.90 -12.55 -7.84
C GLN A 6 10.54 -13.87 -7.14
N LYS A 7 9.26 -14.10 -6.82
CA LYS A 7 8.82 -15.36 -6.18
C LYS A 7 7.36 -15.64 -6.52
N ARG A 8 7.04 -16.93 -6.69
CA ARG A 8 5.68 -17.41 -6.98
C ARG A 8 4.70 -16.88 -5.93
N ARG A 9 3.56 -16.34 -6.38
CA ARG A 9 2.54 -15.68 -5.54
C ARG A 9 3.08 -14.47 -4.75
N GLY A 10 4.10 -13.78 -5.25
CA GLY A 10 4.54 -12.50 -4.69
C GLY A 10 3.64 -11.35 -5.16
N HIS A 11 3.14 -10.53 -4.24
CA HIS A 11 2.31 -9.36 -4.56
C HIS A 11 2.89 -8.11 -3.91
N LEU A 12 2.37 -6.94 -4.26
CA LEU A 12 2.55 -5.79 -3.38
C LEU A 12 1.81 -6.08 -2.06
N ALA A 13 2.37 -5.62 -0.94
CA ALA A 13 1.88 -5.98 0.38
C ALA A 13 0.40 -5.58 0.60
N SER A 14 -0.37 -6.50 1.17
CA SER A 14 -1.68 -6.24 1.76
C SER A 14 -1.53 -5.97 3.26
N ILE A 15 -2.50 -5.29 3.87
CA ILE A 15 -2.49 -4.97 5.30
C ILE A 15 -3.89 -5.27 5.86
N HIS A 16 -3.95 -6.12 6.88
CA HIS A 16 -5.22 -6.67 7.38
C HIS A 16 -5.55 -6.29 8.82
N ASP A 17 -4.61 -5.71 9.54
CA ASP A 17 -4.84 -5.23 10.90
C ASP A 17 -3.82 -4.15 11.34
N GLU A 18 -4.07 -3.60 12.52
CA GLU A 18 -3.24 -2.58 13.14
C GLU A 18 -1.84 -3.11 13.53
N ALA A 19 -1.73 -4.37 13.92
CA ALA A 19 -0.45 -4.95 14.34
C ALA A 19 0.51 -5.06 13.15
N GLU A 20 0.00 -5.52 12.00
CA GLU A 20 0.73 -5.55 10.73
C GLU A 20 1.13 -4.14 10.28
N SER A 21 0.20 -3.17 10.34
CA SER A 21 0.49 -1.76 10.02
C SER A 21 1.64 -1.22 10.88
N ARG A 22 1.60 -1.42 12.20
CA ARG A 22 2.67 -0.97 13.12
C ARG A 22 4.00 -1.68 12.85
N GLN A 23 3.97 -2.97 12.56
CA GLN A 23 5.18 -3.74 12.24
C GLN A 23 5.83 -3.25 10.94
N LEU A 24 5.02 -3.04 9.89
CA LEU A 24 5.48 -2.50 8.61
C LEU A 24 6.01 -1.07 8.78
N ALA A 25 5.30 -0.19 9.49
CA ALA A 25 5.73 1.17 9.74
C ALA A 25 7.10 1.23 10.44
N LYS A 26 7.31 0.38 11.46
CA LYS A 26 8.60 0.24 12.15
C LYS A 26 9.69 -0.29 11.21
N TYR A 27 9.39 -1.30 10.39
CA TYR A 27 10.34 -1.85 9.43
C TYR A 27 10.74 -0.82 8.37
N VAL A 28 9.77 -0.16 7.75
CA VAL A 28 10.01 0.85 6.70
C VAL A 28 10.78 2.04 7.25
N SER A 29 10.38 2.59 8.40
CA SER A 29 11.06 3.73 9.04
C SER A 29 12.55 3.50 9.31
N ARG A 30 12.97 2.25 9.49
CA ARG A 30 14.38 1.87 9.70
C ARG A 30 15.20 1.84 8.42
N HIS A 31 14.58 1.65 7.26
CA HIS A 31 15.26 1.43 5.98
C HIS A 31 15.04 2.57 4.98
N LEU A 32 13.94 3.31 5.11
CA LEU A 32 13.55 4.40 4.23
C LEU A 32 13.20 5.63 5.05
N ARG A 33 13.59 6.79 4.55
CA ARG A 33 13.22 8.09 5.09
C ARG A 33 12.70 8.97 3.96
N TYR A 34 11.64 9.72 4.22
CA TYR A 34 11.11 10.78 3.34
C TYR A 34 10.61 10.33 1.96
N ARG A 35 10.35 9.04 1.78
CA ARG A 35 9.79 8.50 0.54
C ARG A 35 8.59 7.63 0.89
N ASN A 36 7.45 7.87 0.25
CA ASN A 36 6.24 7.06 0.42
C ASN A 36 6.46 5.63 -0.11
N VAL A 37 5.57 4.70 0.19
CA VAL A 37 5.79 3.29 -0.17
C VAL A 37 4.52 2.68 -0.73
N TRP A 38 4.55 2.27 -1.99
CA TRP A 38 3.45 1.55 -2.63
C TRP A 38 3.11 0.27 -1.87
N ILE A 39 1.82 0.09 -1.64
CA ILE A 39 1.21 -1.14 -1.15
C ILE A 39 0.26 -1.69 -2.23
N GLY A 40 -0.28 -2.88 -1.99
CA GLY A 40 -1.07 -3.60 -2.99
C GLY A 40 -2.51 -3.15 -3.13
N LEU A 41 -2.91 -2.02 -2.55
CA LEU A 41 -4.29 -1.54 -2.62
C LEU A 41 -4.48 -0.63 -3.83
N ARG A 42 -5.50 -0.91 -4.63
CA ARG A 42 -5.84 -0.15 -5.83
C ARG A 42 -7.34 0.14 -5.87
N ALA A 43 -7.69 1.35 -6.29
CA ALA A 43 -9.07 1.72 -6.55
C ALA A 43 -9.56 1.14 -7.89
N GLU A 44 -10.83 0.78 -7.89
CA GLU A 44 -11.67 0.56 -9.05
C GLU A 44 -12.77 1.62 -9.09
N LYS A 45 -13.33 1.83 -10.29
CA LYS A 45 -14.43 2.77 -10.51
C LYS A 45 -14.13 4.18 -9.99
N GLN A 46 -12.91 4.69 -10.28
CA GLN A 46 -12.45 6.04 -9.96
C GLN A 46 -12.52 6.35 -8.44
N GLY A 47 -11.74 5.64 -7.64
CA GLY A 47 -11.68 5.84 -6.18
C GLY A 47 -12.82 5.23 -5.33
N ARG A 48 -13.87 4.64 -5.94
CA ARG A 48 -15.07 4.19 -5.19
C ARG A 48 -14.93 2.83 -4.50
N VAL A 49 -14.12 1.92 -5.03
CA VAL A 49 -13.98 0.55 -4.51
C VAL A 49 -12.52 0.17 -4.46
N TRP A 50 -12.00 -0.16 -3.28
CA TRP A 50 -10.58 -0.50 -3.10
C TRP A 50 -10.37 -2.01 -3.00
N ARG A 51 -9.43 -2.55 -3.77
CA ARG A 51 -9.09 -3.98 -3.79
C ARG A 51 -7.60 -4.23 -3.70
N TRP A 52 -7.23 -5.27 -2.96
CA TRP A 52 -5.87 -5.75 -2.89
C TRP A 52 -5.48 -6.56 -4.14
N THR A 53 -4.26 -6.36 -4.64
CA THR A 53 -3.72 -7.06 -5.81
C THR A 53 -3.47 -8.56 -5.59
N ASP A 54 -3.50 -9.02 -4.35
CA ASP A 54 -3.39 -10.42 -3.92
C ASP A 54 -4.76 -11.09 -3.68
N VAL A 55 -5.85 -10.39 -4.00
CA VAL A 55 -7.25 -10.83 -3.86
C VAL A 55 -7.71 -11.10 -2.42
N SER A 56 -6.95 -10.65 -1.43
CA SER A 56 -7.36 -10.68 -0.02
C SER A 56 -8.53 -9.71 0.25
N THR A 57 -9.24 -9.92 1.36
CA THR A 57 -10.40 -9.10 1.72
C THR A 57 -9.96 -7.71 2.22
N THR A 58 -10.61 -6.67 1.71
CA THR A 58 -10.45 -5.28 2.20
C THR A 58 -11.35 -5.04 3.41
N ASN A 59 -10.95 -5.50 4.60
CA ASN A 59 -11.68 -5.32 5.88
C ASN A 59 -10.97 -4.38 6.88
N TYR A 60 -9.77 -3.93 6.54
CA TYR A 60 -8.98 -2.97 7.30
C TYR A 60 -8.62 -1.79 6.40
N ALA A 61 -8.72 -0.58 6.95
CA ALA A 61 -8.32 0.64 6.29
C ALA A 61 -7.81 1.65 7.32
N THR A 62 -6.69 2.31 7.01
CA THR A 62 -6.12 3.34 7.87
C THR A 62 -5.65 4.51 7.00
N TRP A 63 -6.58 5.11 6.28
CA TRP A 63 -6.33 6.31 5.50
C TRP A 63 -5.91 7.47 6.40
N GLU A 64 -5.05 8.34 5.88
CA GLU A 64 -4.72 9.61 6.51
C GLU A 64 -5.96 10.51 6.54
N HIS A 65 -5.98 11.49 7.44
CA HIS A 65 -7.07 12.45 7.50
C HIS A 65 -7.24 13.19 6.17
N GLY A 66 -8.42 13.02 5.56
CA GLY A 66 -8.75 13.59 4.25
C GLY A 66 -8.63 12.61 3.08
N GLU A 67 -8.05 11.42 3.31
CA GLU A 67 -7.83 10.41 2.28
C GLU A 67 -8.88 9.27 2.31
N PRO A 68 -9.10 8.58 1.18
CA PRO A 68 -8.59 8.91 -0.15
C PRO A 68 -9.34 10.08 -0.79
N ASN A 69 -8.62 11.02 -1.40
CA ASN A 69 -9.18 12.27 -1.91
C ASN A 69 -9.33 12.30 -3.45
N ASN A 70 -8.69 11.36 -4.16
CA ASN A 70 -8.65 11.24 -5.61
C ASN A 70 -8.33 12.57 -6.34
N VAL A 71 -7.22 13.23 -5.99
CA VAL A 71 -6.83 14.54 -6.57
C VAL A 71 -6.81 14.46 -8.10
N LEU A 72 -7.45 15.47 -8.73
CA LEU A 72 -7.60 15.57 -10.19
C LEU A 72 -8.24 14.34 -10.85
N HIS A 73 -8.97 13.51 -10.09
CA HIS A 73 -9.56 12.25 -10.53
C HIS A 73 -8.53 11.26 -11.10
N ASN A 74 -7.31 11.24 -10.56
CA ASN A 74 -6.20 10.47 -11.10
C ASN A 74 -5.32 9.78 -10.03
N GLU A 75 -5.89 9.47 -8.86
CA GLU A 75 -5.17 8.80 -7.77
C GLU A 75 -5.85 7.48 -7.39
N ASP A 76 -5.50 6.43 -8.13
CA ASP A 76 -6.12 5.10 -7.97
C ASP A 76 -5.20 4.08 -7.26
N CYS A 77 -4.02 4.47 -6.76
CA CYS A 77 -3.08 3.56 -6.09
C CYS A 77 -2.78 4.04 -4.67
N ALA A 78 -2.75 3.13 -3.69
CA ALA A 78 -2.46 3.50 -2.31
C ALA A 78 -0.99 3.31 -1.94
N GLU A 79 -0.47 4.25 -1.16
CA GLU A 79 0.88 4.22 -0.59
C GLU A 79 0.86 4.48 0.92
N LEU A 80 1.83 3.93 1.65
CA LEU A 80 2.13 4.34 3.01
C LEU A 80 2.75 5.74 2.98
N TRP A 81 2.14 6.67 3.72
CA TRP A 81 2.57 8.06 3.72
C TRP A 81 3.76 8.26 4.65
N SER A 82 4.88 8.75 4.12
CA SER A 82 6.10 8.92 4.91
C SER A 82 5.95 9.95 6.04
N ARG A 83 5.08 10.96 5.86
CA ARG A 83 4.84 12.01 6.87
C ARG A 83 4.05 11.52 8.09
N SER A 84 3.27 10.45 7.96
CA SER A 84 2.61 9.78 9.09
C SER A 84 3.51 8.76 9.81
N GLY A 85 4.79 8.68 9.43
CA GLY A 85 5.67 7.60 9.87
C GLY A 85 5.23 6.24 9.32
N TYR A 86 4.62 6.23 8.13
CA TYR A 86 4.15 5.03 7.41
C TYR A 86 2.97 4.30 8.06
N LEU A 87 2.29 4.92 9.02
CA LEU A 87 1.10 4.35 9.67
C LEU A 87 -0.16 4.52 8.82
N TYR A 88 -0.32 5.70 8.21
CA TYR A 88 -1.51 6.05 7.44
C TYR A 88 -1.28 6.00 5.93
N TRP A 89 -2.35 5.76 5.19
CA TRP A 89 -2.35 5.59 3.74
C TRP A 89 -2.74 6.88 3.02
N ASN A 90 -2.19 7.05 1.83
CA ASN A 90 -2.51 8.11 0.89
C ASN A 90 -2.84 7.46 -0.46
N ASP A 91 -3.83 7.95 -1.20
CA ASP A 91 -3.95 7.63 -2.62
C ASP A 91 -3.08 8.59 -3.45
N ASN A 92 -2.49 8.06 -4.51
CA ASN A 92 -1.62 8.83 -5.38
C ASN A 92 -1.71 8.28 -6.81
N ASN A 93 -1.27 9.08 -7.77
CA ASN A 93 -1.17 8.72 -9.17
C ASN A 93 -0.31 7.45 -9.32
N CYS A 94 -0.89 6.40 -9.89
CA CYS A 94 -0.25 5.10 -10.08
C CYS A 94 1.07 5.16 -10.89
N ASN A 95 1.31 6.24 -11.65
CA ASN A 95 2.53 6.44 -12.42
C ASN A 95 3.65 7.12 -11.62
N SER A 96 3.40 7.54 -10.38
CA SER A 96 4.39 8.14 -9.48
C SER A 96 5.52 7.15 -9.16
N LEU A 97 6.77 7.64 -9.25
CA LEU A 97 7.96 6.86 -8.94
C LEU A 97 8.24 6.91 -7.43
N THR A 98 7.98 5.81 -6.74
CA THR A 98 8.31 5.68 -5.32
C THR A 98 8.74 4.26 -4.94
N ALA A 99 9.11 4.06 -3.68
CA ALA A 99 9.47 2.73 -3.17
C ALA A 99 8.22 1.83 -3.09
N PHE A 100 8.40 0.53 -2.93
CA PHE A 100 7.29 -0.43 -2.83
C PHE A 100 7.63 -1.58 -1.88
N LEU A 101 6.61 -2.19 -1.29
CA LEU A 101 6.76 -3.40 -0.46
C LEU A 101 6.21 -4.62 -1.18
N CYS A 102 7.03 -5.67 -1.29
CA CYS A 102 6.57 -6.99 -1.70
C CYS A 102 6.19 -7.84 -0.48
N GLN A 103 5.13 -8.62 -0.63
CA GLN A 103 4.73 -9.68 0.27
C GLN A 103 4.76 -11.01 -0.47
N TYR A 104 5.19 -12.04 0.25
CA TYR A 104 5.28 -13.39 -0.25
C TYR A 104 4.62 -14.34 0.74
N PRO A 105 3.98 -15.42 0.29
CA PRO A 105 3.55 -16.46 1.19
C PRO A 105 4.77 -17.06 1.90
N LEU A 106 4.59 -17.35 3.19
CA LEU A 106 5.48 -18.24 3.92
C LEU A 106 5.48 -19.58 3.17
N GLN A 107 6.67 -20.13 2.96
CA GLN A 107 6.75 -21.50 2.45
C GLN A 107 6.27 -22.44 3.57
N PRO A 108 5.49 -23.48 3.25
CA PRO A 108 5.32 -24.60 4.17
C PRO A 108 6.67 -25.22 4.53
#